data_AF-A0A937HN42-F1
#
_entry.id   AF-A0A937HN42-F1
#
_cell.length_a   1.000
_cell.length_b   1.000
_cell.length_c   1.000
_cell.angle_alpha   90.00
_cell.angle_beta   90.00
_cell.angle_gamma   90.00
#
_symmetry.space_group_name_H-M   'P 1'
#
loop_
_entity.id
_entity.type
_entity.pdbx_description
1 polymer ?
#
loop_
_entity_poly.entity_id
_entity_poly.type
_entity_poly.pdbx_seq_one_letter_code
_entity_poly.pdbx_strand_id
1 'polypeptide(L)'
;MARHDDDDQGPQLVQLATLGVTALPDRLEGVALILRMPSGAGGEQAAIADWIRLCSKEDCALLTASVADGGEDLPPNGVDGFVSFDMQADKALRDDFPEMQIIAANLPSRHAAMQAGDLGADALFFGDLRADTLEGMQAGTDDDLAEWWVEIMEVPCIIPVASAAEDPDYAPEFIAVPLP
;
A
#
# COMPACT_ATOMS: atom_id res chain seq x y z
N MET A 1 -26.96 -11.59 25.85
CA MET A 1 -25.54 -11.24 25.75
C MET A 1 -24.98 -12.06 24.61
N ALA A 2 -25.31 -11.64 23.39
CA ALA A 2 -24.71 -12.19 22.19
C ALA A 2 -23.35 -11.48 22.08
N ARG A 3 -22.26 -12.19 22.30
CA ARG A 3 -21.00 -11.82 21.65
C ARG A 3 -21.27 -12.06 20.17
N HIS A 4 -21.33 -10.99 19.39
CA HIS A 4 -21.20 -11.11 17.95
C HIS A 4 -19.78 -11.64 17.74
N ASP A 5 -19.68 -12.81 17.12
CA ASP A 5 -18.43 -13.30 16.54
C ASP A 5 -18.05 -12.34 15.41
N ASP A 6 -17.40 -11.22 15.76
CA ASP A 6 -16.81 -10.27 14.79
C ASP A 6 -15.38 -10.70 14.36
N ASP A 7 -14.88 -11.84 14.87
CA ASP A 7 -13.48 -12.27 14.74
C ASP A 7 -13.15 -13.05 13.44
N ASP A 8 -14.05 -13.08 12.45
CA ASP A 8 -13.84 -13.82 11.18
C ASP A 8 -13.93 -12.90 9.95
N GLN A 9 -13.59 -11.63 10.13
CA GLN A 9 -13.40 -10.70 9.02
C GLN A 9 -11.97 -10.93 8.51
N GLY A 10 -11.83 -11.75 7.46
CA GLY A 10 -10.54 -11.99 6.79
C GLY A 10 -9.84 -10.70 6.34
N PRO A 11 -8.65 -10.80 5.72
CA PRO A 11 -7.83 -9.64 5.42
C PRO A 11 -8.60 -8.56 4.67
N GLN A 12 -8.40 -7.30 5.05
CA GLN A 12 -9.02 -6.17 4.37
C GLN A 12 -8.37 -5.96 3.00
N LEU A 13 -9.17 -5.52 2.03
CA LEU A 13 -8.72 -5.39 0.65
C LEU A 13 -8.07 -4.03 0.41
N VAL A 14 -6.85 -4.05 -0.12
CA VAL A 14 -6.15 -2.92 -0.74
C VAL A 14 -6.15 -3.14 -2.25
N GLN A 15 -6.55 -2.15 -3.04
CA GLN A 15 -6.52 -2.26 -4.50
C GLN A 15 -5.25 -1.60 -5.04
N LEU A 16 -4.63 -2.19 -6.07
CA LEU A 16 -3.47 -1.62 -6.75
C LEU A 16 -3.88 -1.11 -8.13
N ALA A 17 -3.47 0.11 -8.45
CA ALA A 17 -3.64 0.69 -9.78
C ALA A 17 -2.34 1.35 -10.24
N THR A 18 -2.14 1.48 -11.54
CA THR A 18 -1.04 2.25 -12.11
C THR A 18 -1.61 3.39 -12.95
N LEU A 19 -1.24 4.62 -12.62
CA LEU A 19 -1.74 5.79 -13.31
C LEU A 19 -1.34 5.78 -14.79
N GLY A 20 -2.30 6.11 -15.66
CA GLY A 20 -2.12 6.07 -17.12
C GLY A 20 -2.13 4.66 -17.74
N VAL A 21 -2.13 3.61 -16.93
CA VAL A 21 -2.18 2.21 -17.38
C VAL A 21 -3.50 1.55 -16.99
N THR A 22 -3.85 1.57 -15.71
CA THR A 22 -5.11 1.03 -15.20
C THR A 22 -6.26 1.97 -15.56
N ALA A 23 -7.32 1.43 -16.14
CA ALA A 23 -8.53 2.20 -16.41
C ALA A 23 -9.23 2.57 -15.10
N LEU A 24 -9.72 3.80 -14.98
CA LEU A 24 -10.50 4.23 -13.82
C LEU A 24 -11.78 3.37 -13.73
N PRO A 25 -12.00 2.60 -12.65
CA PRO A 25 -13.19 1.79 -12.51
C PRO A 25 -14.39 2.64 -12.07
N ASP A 26 -15.59 2.10 -12.25
CA ASP A 26 -16.82 2.75 -11.77
C ASP A 26 -17.01 2.64 -10.25
N ARG A 27 -16.35 1.67 -9.63
CA ARG A 27 -16.47 1.32 -8.21
C ARG A 27 -15.17 0.73 -7.66
N LEU A 28 -14.92 0.97 -6.38
CA LEU A 28 -13.86 0.34 -5.59
C LEU A 28 -14.47 -0.60 -4.54
N GLU A 29 -13.75 -1.64 -4.18
CA GLU A 29 -14.17 -2.63 -3.19
C GLU A 29 -13.25 -2.67 -1.98
N GLY A 30 -12.06 -2.07 -2.09
CA GLY A 30 -11.07 -2.02 -1.03
C GLY A 30 -11.27 -0.87 -0.06
N VAL A 31 -10.70 -1.01 1.14
CA VAL A 31 -10.60 0.07 2.13
C VAL A 31 -9.54 1.10 1.74
N ALA A 32 -8.58 0.71 0.90
CA ALA A 32 -7.56 1.59 0.36
C ALA A 32 -7.22 1.25 -1.09
N LEU A 33 -6.71 2.24 -1.82
CA LEU A 33 -6.13 2.12 -3.14
C LEU A 33 -4.70 2.66 -3.11
N ILE A 34 -3.73 1.85 -3.52
CA ILE A 34 -2.37 2.32 -3.81
C ILE A 34 -2.29 2.60 -5.31
N LEU A 35 -2.19 3.88 -5.66
CA LEU A 35 -1.99 4.36 -7.01
C LEU A 35 -0.49 4.53 -7.29
N ARG A 36 0.06 3.64 -8.12
CA ARG A 36 1.43 3.70 -8.61
C ARG A 36 1.57 4.81 -9.65
N MET A 37 2.60 5.63 -9.46
CA MET A 37 2.90 6.82 -10.24
C MET A 37 4.21 6.59 -11.01
N PRO A 38 4.16 6.19 -12.30
CA PRO A 38 5.37 5.99 -13.10
C PRO A 38 6.06 7.32 -13.43
N SER A 39 7.39 7.30 -13.63
CA SER A 39 8.16 8.51 -13.96
C SER A 39 7.70 9.17 -15.26
N GLY A 40 7.72 10.51 -15.28
CA GLY A 40 7.68 11.28 -16.53
C GLY A 40 6.29 11.56 -17.09
N ALA A 41 5.23 11.28 -16.34
CA ALA A 41 3.87 11.53 -16.81
C ALA A 41 3.43 12.98 -16.53
N GLY A 42 3.97 13.89 -17.35
CA GLY A 42 3.72 15.35 -17.31
C GLY A 42 2.31 15.81 -17.69
N GLY A 43 1.27 15.00 -17.46
CA GLY A 43 -0.14 15.32 -17.72
C GLY A 43 -1.12 14.89 -16.61
N GLU A 44 -0.61 14.44 -15.47
CA GLU A 44 -1.34 13.57 -14.55
C GLU A 44 -2.26 14.23 -13.52
N GLN A 45 -2.15 15.55 -13.26
CA GLN A 45 -2.98 16.17 -12.20
C GLN A 45 -4.49 16.00 -12.43
N ALA A 46 -4.94 16.06 -13.69
CA ALA A 46 -6.35 15.82 -14.01
C ALA A 46 -6.73 14.34 -13.83
N ALA A 47 -5.84 13.42 -14.18
CA ALA A 47 -6.08 11.99 -14.04
C ALA A 47 -6.12 11.57 -12.56
N ILE A 48 -5.19 12.08 -11.73
CA ILE A 48 -5.20 11.86 -10.27
C ILE A 48 -6.48 12.42 -9.64
N ALA A 49 -6.97 13.59 -10.10
CA ALA A 49 -8.18 14.18 -9.55
C ALA A 49 -9.43 13.30 -9.72
N ASP A 50 -9.49 12.49 -10.78
CA ASP A 50 -10.57 11.52 -10.96
C ASP A 50 -10.45 10.33 -9.99
N TRP A 51 -9.24 9.85 -9.73
CA TRP A 51 -8.97 8.85 -8.69
C TRP A 51 -9.31 9.37 -7.29
N ILE A 52 -8.90 10.60 -6.94
CA ILE A 52 -9.26 11.25 -5.66
C ILE A 52 -10.78 11.31 -5.50
N ARG A 53 -11.50 11.75 -6.55
CA ARG A 53 -12.97 11.82 -6.53
C ARG A 53 -13.60 10.44 -6.32
N LEU A 54 -13.10 9.42 -7.00
CA LEU A 54 -13.61 8.07 -6.88
C LEU A 54 -13.38 7.51 -5.47
N CYS A 55 -12.16 7.63 -4.94
CA CYS A 55 -11.79 7.15 -3.61
C CYS A 55 -12.62 7.83 -2.53
N SER A 56 -12.75 9.16 -2.58
CA SER A 56 -13.60 9.93 -1.66
C SER A 56 -15.09 9.55 -1.74
N LYS A 57 -15.61 9.22 -2.94
CA LYS A 57 -17.01 8.79 -3.12
C LYS A 57 -17.27 7.42 -2.49
N GLU A 58 -16.30 6.52 -2.56
CA GLU A 58 -16.43 5.14 -2.08
C GLU A 58 -15.91 4.95 -0.64
N ASP A 59 -15.51 6.02 0.06
CA ASP A 59 -14.91 5.98 1.41
C ASP A 59 -13.66 5.08 1.46
N CYS A 60 -12.83 5.18 0.42
CA CYS A 60 -11.61 4.42 0.20
C CYS A 60 -10.41 5.36 0.35
N ALA A 61 -9.40 4.97 1.14
CA ALA A 61 -8.19 5.77 1.31
C ALA A 61 -7.31 5.71 0.04
N LEU A 62 -6.84 6.85 -0.46
CA LEU A 62 -5.95 6.92 -1.60
C LEU A 62 -4.51 7.15 -1.15
N LEU A 63 -3.63 6.20 -1.46
CA LEU A 63 -2.18 6.34 -1.26
C LEU A 63 -1.46 6.39 -2.60
N THR A 64 -0.43 7.23 -2.71
CA THR A 64 0.40 7.28 -3.92
C THR A 64 1.75 6.62 -3.73
N ALA A 65 2.19 5.82 -4.71
CA ALA A 65 3.52 5.25 -4.74
C ALA A 65 4.29 5.83 -5.93
N SER A 66 5.21 6.78 -5.70
CA SER A 66 6.14 7.22 -6.75
C SER A 66 7.14 6.10 -7.01
N VAL A 67 6.97 5.40 -8.14
CA VAL A 67 7.85 4.29 -8.54
C VAL A 67 9.00 4.80 -9.42
N ALA A 68 9.19 6.12 -9.47
CA ALA A 68 10.24 6.78 -10.21
C ALA A 68 11.59 6.71 -9.49
N ASP A 69 12.66 6.52 -10.25
CA ASP A 69 14.02 6.67 -9.71
C ASP A 69 14.35 8.15 -9.48
N GLY A 70 14.67 8.50 -8.23
CA GLY A 70 15.40 9.73 -7.90
C GLY A 70 14.57 10.98 -7.59
N GLY A 71 13.33 10.85 -7.11
CA GLY A 71 12.52 11.98 -6.64
C GLY A 71 12.05 11.81 -5.20
N GLU A 72 12.35 12.80 -4.36
CA GLU A 72 11.56 13.10 -3.15
C GLU A 72 10.28 13.77 -3.63
N ASP A 73 9.37 12.98 -4.21
CA ASP A 73 8.11 13.48 -4.71
C ASP A 73 7.15 13.61 -3.53
N LEU A 74 6.90 14.85 -3.13
CA LEU A 74 5.82 15.12 -2.19
C LEU A 74 4.53 14.51 -2.73
N PRO A 75 3.74 13.83 -1.88
CA PRO A 75 2.47 13.28 -2.31
C PRO A 75 1.56 14.39 -2.87
N PRO A 76 0.78 14.10 -3.93
CA PRO A 76 -0.18 15.06 -4.47
C PRO A 76 -1.18 15.52 -3.39
N ASN A 77 -1.61 16.77 -3.46
CA ASN A 77 -2.65 17.26 -2.55
C ASN A 77 -3.95 16.46 -2.71
N GLY A 78 -4.59 16.14 -1.58
CA GLY A 78 -5.89 15.45 -1.54
C GLY A 78 -5.81 13.93 -1.55
N VAL A 79 -4.61 13.36 -1.43
CA VAL A 79 -4.41 11.94 -1.10
C VAL A 79 -4.28 11.77 0.41
N ASP A 80 -4.58 10.58 0.91
CA ASP A 80 -4.56 10.26 2.34
C ASP A 80 -3.18 9.81 2.81
N GLY A 81 -2.31 9.40 1.88
CA GLY A 81 -0.98 8.91 2.22
C GLY A 81 -0.07 8.62 1.03
N PHE A 82 1.09 8.06 1.35
CA PHE A 82 2.07 7.65 0.35
C PHE A 82 2.80 6.37 0.73
N VAL A 83 3.40 5.76 -0.27
CA VAL A 83 4.31 4.62 -0.10
C VAL A 83 5.75 5.15 -0.08
N SER A 84 6.43 4.92 1.04
CA SER A 84 7.87 5.13 1.18
C SER A 84 8.63 3.87 0.81
N PHE A 85 9.72 4.04 0.07
CA PHE A 85 10.69 2.96 -0.19
C PHE A 85 12.01 3.16 0.55
N ASP A 86 12.15 4.28 1.28
CA ASP A 86 13.28 4.60 2.15
C ASP A 86 12.77 5.49 3.29
N MET A 87 12.27 4.86 4.35
CA MET A 87 11.75 5.57 5.54
C MET A 87 12.80 6.46 6.19
N GLN A 88 14.10 6.17 6.00
CA GLN A 88 15.17 6.98 6.57
C GLN A 88 15.35 8.28 5.80
N ALA A 89 15.22 8.25 4.46
CA ALA A 89 15.18 9.43 3.62
C ALA A 89 13.90 10.24 3.86
N ASP A 90 12.75 9.55 3.97
CA ASP A 90 11.42 10.17 4.08
C ASP A 90 11.04 10.60 5.51
N LYS A 91 11.97 10.47 6.48
CA LYS A 91 11.70 10.79 7.89
C LYS A 91 11.15 12.20 8.09
N ALA A 92 11.66 13.17 7.32
CA ALA A 92 11.18 14.56 7.38
C ALA A 92 9.70 14.67 7.00
N LEU A 93 9.21 13.85 6.07
CA LEU A 93 7.80 13.82 5.68
C LEU A 93 6.91 13.33 6.81
N ARG A 94 7.34 12.31 7.57
CA ARG A 94 6.60 11.88 8.77
C ARG A 94 6.53 13.01 9.81
N ASP A 95 7.62 13.74 10.02
CA ASP A 95 7.66 14.85 10.97
C ASP A 95 6.77 16.04 10.53
N ASP A 96 6.75 16.34 9.22
CA ASP A 96 5.96 17.45 8.64
C ASP A 96 4.47 17.09 8.48
N PHE A 97 4.15 15.80 8.28
CA PHE A 97 2.79 15.29 8.04
C PHE A 97 2.45 14.12 8.99
N PRO A 98 2.31 14.37 10.30
CA PRO A 98 2.16 13.31 11.30
C PRO A 98 0.88 12.47 11.15
N GLU A 99 -0.17 13.05 10.57
CA GLU A 99 -1.47 12.38 10.35
C GLU A 99 -1.55 11.65 8.99
N MET A 100 -0.56 11.84 8.12
CA MET A 100 -0.54 11.20 6.80
C MET A 100 -0.23 9.71 6.94
N GLN A 101 -0.95 8.88 6.17
CA GLN A 101 -0.69 7.46 6.14
C GLN A 101 0.61 7.17 5.37
N ILE A 102 1.53 6.42 5.97
CA ILE A 102 2.79 6.04 5.36
C ILE A 102 2.92 4.53 5.34
N ILE A 103 2.96 3.96 4.13
CA ILE A 103 3.23 2.54 3.92
C ILE A 103 4.71 2.40 3.56
N ALA A 104 5.46 1.58 4.29
CA ALA A 104 6.83 1.25 3.90
C ALA A 104 6.84 -0.01 3.03
N ALA A 105 7.54 0.03 1.89
CA ALA A 105 7.62 -1.07 0.93
C ALA A 105 9.06 -1.46 0.61
N ASN A 106 9.24 -2.59 -0.12
CA ASN A 106 10.55 -3.10 -0.55
C ASN A 106 11.53 -3.32 0.62
N LEU A 107 11.07 -4.07 1.62
CA LEU A 107 11.78 -4.34 2.87
C LEU A 107 12.52 -5.69 2.77
N PRO A 108 13.85 -5.71 2.59
CA PRO A 108 14.57 -6.95 2.26
C PRO A 108 14.88 -7.84 3.47
N SER A 109 14.49 -7.45 4.68
CA SER A 109 14.81 -8.20 5.90
C SER A 109 13.95 -7.77 7.09
N ARG A 110 13.90 -8.63 8.12
CA ARG A 110 13.30 -8.32 9.44
C ARG A 110 13.84 -7.03 10.04
N HIS A 111 15.16 -6.80 9.95
CA HIS A 111 15.77 -5.59 10.49
C HIS A 111 15.28 -4.32 9.76
N ALA A 112 15.18 -4.37 8.43
CA ALA A 112 14.65 -3.27 7.64
C ALA A 112 13.16 -3.01 7.96
N ALA A 113 12.36 -4.06 8.10
CA ALA A 113 10.96 -3.95 8.47
C ALA A 113 10.77 -3.35 9.88
N MET A 114 11.55 -3.79 10.86
CA MET A 114 11.56 -3.22 12.22
C MET A 114 11.95 -1.74 12.19
N GLN A 115 13.00 -1.40 11.43
CA GLN A 115 13.43 -0.02 11.29
C GLN A 115 12.35 0.86 10.65
N ALA A 116 11.62 0.35 9.65
CA ALA A 116 10.51 1.08 9.04
C ALA A 116 9.38 1.34 10.04
N GLY A 117 9.01 0.35 10.84
CA GLY A 117 8.06 0.50 11.94
C GLY A 117 8.51 1.55 12.98
N ASP A 118 9.77 1.49 13.42
CA ASP A 118 10.34 2.46 14.37
C ASP A 118 10.40 3.89 13.84
N LEU A 119 10.54 4.04 12.51
CA LEU A 119 10.47 5.33 11.81
C LEU A 119 9.03 5.82 11.59
N GLY A 120 8.05 5.07 12.07
CA GLY A 120 6.64 5.41 12.03
C GLY A 120 5.99 5.05 10.72
N ALA A 121 6.22 3.86 10.16
CA ALA A 121 5.34 3.33 9.12
C ALA A 121 3.99 2.91 9.75
N ASP A 122 2.87 3.26 9.11
CA ASP A 122 1.53 2.85 9.56
C ASP A 122 1.19 1.43 9.10
N ALA A 123 1.79 0.97 7.99
CA ALA A 123 1.71 -0.41 7.51
C ALA A 123 2.96 -0.77 6.69
N LEU A 124 3.24 -2.07 6.57
CA LEU A 124 4.34 -2.57 5.75
C LEU A 124 3.81 -3.34 4.54
N PHE A 125 4.27 -3.00 3.34
CA PHE A 125 4.01 -3.77 2.14
C PHE A 125 5.15 -4.76 1.90
N PHE A 126 4.88 -6.06 2.03
CA PHE A 126 5.88 -7.10 1.73
C PHE A 126 5.84 -7.47 0.26
N GLY A 127 6.72 -6.84 -0.50
CA GLY A 127 6.89 -6.99 -1.94
C GLY A 127 7.51 -5.73 -2.55
N ASP A 128 7.64 -5.69 -3.87
CA ASP A 128 8.18 -4.53 -4.58
C ASP A 128 7.13 -3.86 -5.49
N LEU A 129 6.53 -2.77 -5.00
CA LEU A 129 5.57 -1.95 -5.75
C LEU A 129 6.18 -1.27 -6.99
N ARG A 130 7.50 -1.33 -7.20
CA ARG A 130 8.12 -0.86 -8.45
C ARG A 130 7.92 -1.84 -9.60
N ALA A 131 7.60 -3.10 -9.33
CA ALA A 131 7.39 -4.10 -10.38
C ALA A 131 6.05 -3.91 -11.10
N ASP A 132 6.05 -4.07 -12.43
CA ASP A 132 4.84 -3.89 -13.27
C ASP A 132 3.89 -5.09 -13.26
N THR A 133 4.34 -6.25 -12.79
CA THR A 133 3.54 -7.48 -12.72
C THR A 133 3.39 -7.92 -11.27
N LEU A 134 2.28 -8.61 -10.98
CA LEU A 134 2.07 -9.24 -9.68
C LEU A 134 3.22 -10.19 -9.31
N GLU A 135 3.65 -11.04 -10.25
CA GLU A 135 4.79 -11.93 -10.04
C GLU A 135 6.07 -11.16 -9.65
N GLY A 136 6.31 -10.00 -10.29
CA GLY A 136 7.44 -9.16 -9.94
C GLY A 136 7.30 -8.51 -8.55
N MET A 137 6.07 -8.13 -8.16
CA MET A 137 5.81 -7.61 -6.81
C MET A 137 6.05 -8.68 -5.74
N GLN A 138 5.58 -9.91 -6.01
CA GLN A 138 5.70 -11.07 -5.13
C GLN A 138 7.12 -11.66 -5.09
N ALA A 139 7.93 -11.46 -6.14
CA ALA A 139 9.31 -11.95 -6.16
C ALA A 139 10.19 -11.37 -5.02
N GLY A 140 9.79 -10.21 -4.48
CA GLY A 140 10.42 -9.58 -3.31
C GLY A 140 9.76 -9.95 -1.97
N THR A 141 8.67 -10.72 -1.99
CA THR A 141 7.96 -11.17 -0.78
C THR A 141 8.69 -12.38 -0.21
N ASP A 142 9.22 -12.23 0.99
CA ASP A 142 9.76 -13.33 1.79
C ASP A 142 8.65 -13.80 2.73
N ASP A 143 8.01 -14.93 2.41
CA ASP A 143 6.85 -15.45 3.18
C ASP A 143 7.24 -15.75 4.64
N ASP A 144 8.46 -16.25 4.89
CA ASP A 144 8.96 -16.50 6.26
C ASP A 144 9.17 -15.19 7.05
N LEU A 145 9.38 -14.07 6.35
CA LEU A 145 9.42 -12.74 6.94
C LEU A 145 8.00 -12.22 7.21
N ALA A 146 7.09 -12.36 6.25
CA ALA A 146 5.71 -11.89 6.38
C ALA A 146 4.94 -12.66 7.47
N GLU A 147 5.01 -13.99 7.48
CA GLU A 147 4.41 -14.84 8.53
C GLU A 147 4.94 -14.45 9.91
N TRP A 148 6.26 -14.36 10.05
CA TRP A 148 6.89 -13.94 11.31
C TRP A 148 6.42 -12.55 11.75
N TRP A 149 6.26 -11.62 10.80
CA TRP A 149 5.82 -10.26 11.10
C TRP A 149 4.41 -10.25 11.68
N VAL A 150 3.47 -10.93 11.01
CA VAL A 150 2.07 -11.09 11.45
C VAL A 150 1.99 -11.69 12.85
N GLU A 151 2.84 -12.67 13.17
CA GLU A 151 2.78 -13.34 14.47
C GLU A 151 3.22 -12.49 15.66
N ILE A 152 4.10 -11.50 15.46
CA ILE A 152 4.78 -10.84 16.58
C ILE A 152 4.69 -9.32 16.62
N MET A 153 4.35 -8.67 15.50
CA MET A 153 4.38 -7.22 15.36
C MET A 153 2.96 -6.64 15.39
N GLU A 154 2.83 -5.41 15.91
CA GLU A 154 1.54 -4.70 15.92
C GLU A 154 1.32 -3.84 14.67
N VAL A 155 2.39 -3.47 13.95
CA VAL A 155 2.27 -2.70 12.72
C VAL A 155 1.73 -3.62 11.62
N PRO A 156 0.58 -3.29 11.00
CA PRO A 156 -0.06 -4.18 10.05
C PRO A 156 0.77 -4.41 8.80
N CYS A 157 0.52 -5.53 8.13
CA CYS A 157 1.16 -5.84 6.87
C CYS A 157 0.18 -5.96 5.70
N ILE A 158 0.70 -5.71 4.50
CA ILE A 158 -0.02 -5.74 3.23
C ILE A 158 0.72 -6.70 2.30
N ILE A 159 0.01 -7.69 1.78
CA ILE A 159 0.58 -8.76 0.96
C ILE A 159 -0.04 -8.74 -0.44
N PRO A 160 0.76 -8.65 -1.52
CA PRO A 160 0.23 -8.75 -2.88
C PRO A 160 -0.26 -10.17 -3.18
N VAL A 161 -1.50 -10.29 -3.64
CA VAL A 161 -2.16 -11.56 -4.02
C VAL A 161 -2.87 -11.42 -5.37
N ALA A 162 -3.21 -12.54 -6.02
CA ALA A 162 -3.83 -12.53 -7.34
C ALA A 162 -5.30 -12.13 -7.32
N SER A 163 -6.01 -12.40 -6.22
CA SER A 163 -7.41 -12.04 -6.07
C SER A 163 -7.82 -11.95 -4.61
N ALA A 164 -8.94 -11.27 -4.32
CA ALA A 164 -9.52 -11.20 -2.98
C ALA A 164 -10.01 -12.55 -2.43
N ALA A 165 -10.05 -13.60 -3.27
CA ALA A 165 -10.40 -14.95 -2.86
C ALA A 165 -9.17 -15.80 -2.50
N GLU A 166 -7.96 -15.27 -2.69
CA GLU A 166 -6.73 -15.91 -2.27
C GLU A 166 -6.59 -15.74 -0.76
N ASP A 167 -6.29 -16.86 -0.08
CA ASP A 167 -6.18 -16.96 1.37
C ASP A 167 -4.73 -17.34 1.68
N PRO A 168 -3.87 -16.38 2.06
CA PRO A 168 -2.48 -16.68 2.41
C PRO A 168 -2.42 -17.61 3.63
N ASP A 169 -1.39 -18.45 3.72
CA ASP A 169 -1.24 -19.42 4.82
C ASP A 169 -1.01 -18.75 6.20
N TYR A 170 -0.65 -17.46 6.17
CA TYR A 170 -0.57 -16.55 7.31
C TYR A 170 -1.71 -15.52 7.18
N ALA A 171 -2.22 -14.99 8.29
CA ALA A 171 -3.39 -14.09 8.29
C ALA A 171 -2.97 -12.60 8.33
N PRO A 172 -2.56 -11.98 7.20
CA PRO A 172 -2.21 -10.56 7.20
C PRO A 172 -3.44 -9.70 7.49
N GLU A 173 -3.23 -8.48 7.96
CA GLU A 173 -4.32 -7.52 8.12
C GLU A 173 -4.87 -7.06 6.77
N PHE A 174 -4.02 -7.00 5.75
CA PHE A 174 -4.37 -6.54 4.42
C PHE A 174 -3.83 -7.44 3.30
N ILE A 175 -4.63 -7.60 2.26
CA ILE A 175 -4.20 -8.16 0.98
C ILE A 175 -4.31 -7.10 -0.12
N ALA A 176 -3.32 -7.04 -1.00
CA ALA A 176 -3.26 -6.11 -2.12
C ALA A 176 -3.54 -6.81 -3.45
N VAL A 177 -4.58 -6.37 -4.16
CA VAL A 177 -5.02 -6.98 -5.42
C VAL A 177 -4.93 -5.96 -6.55
N PRO A 178 -4.24 -6.26 -7.66
CA PRO A 178 -4.27 -5.42 -8.85
C PRO A 178 -5.67 -5.29 -9.45
N LEU A 179 -6.06 -4.06 -9.77
CA LEU A 179 -7.21 -3.80 -10.63
C LEU A 179 -6.93 -4.30 -12.06
N PRO A 180 -7.97 -4.74 -12.79
CA PRO A 180 -7.85 -5.27 -14.14
C PRO A 180 -7.46 -4.23 -15.20
#